data_AF-H8G8C2-F1
#
_entry.id   AF-H8G8C2-F1
#
_cell.length_a   1.000
_cell.length_b   1.000
_cell.length_c   1.000
_cell.angle_alpha   90.00
_cell.angle_beta   90.00
_cell.angle_gamma   90.00
#
_symmetry.space_group_name_H-M   'P 1'
#
loop_
_entity.id
_entity.type
_entity.pdbx_description
1 polymer ?
#
loop_
_entity_poly.entity_id
_entity_poly.type
_entity_poly.pdbx_seq_one_letter_code
_entity_poly.pdbx_strand_id
1 'polypeptide(L)'
;MSNPPFGFGLPDPDKGRDNDSSGGQSGSGADAFQQLGQMLSQLGQMLSQAGSSSGPVNYDLAKQIALQRLGSEGQMGFSAGDSGETAVRDSAHLAELWLDEATILPAGATTTTSWTARDWIEKTLPTWQRLCDPVAKQVSGAWMQALPEEAKQAAGPLLSMVSQMGGMAFGSQLGNALAGLASEVLTSTDVGLPLGPEATSALLPKNIDKFTEGLERPKSEVLVFIAAREAAHQRLFAHVPWLRQRLLATVEEFASGITVDTSALEQLAGRVDPTNPAGIEEMMSSGLLEPQTTPEQQAALGRLETLLALVEGWVDVVVADAVGDRLPGANALRETLRRRRASGGPAEQTFATLVGLELRPRRMRAASALWKLVGDRHGMQVRDNLWTHPDLMPTADDLDDPMEFAERLGDTGALSGGVDPIEELERAARAEQGDSSDRRDAGDDGAPDSEDGESGDNGPRPGDA
;
A
#
# COMPACT_ATOMS: atom_id res chain seq x y z
N MET A 1 -15.93 -11.19 25.46
CA MET A 1 -16.59 -9.95 25.91
C MET A 1 -15.90 -8.83 25.16
N SER A 2 -16.45 -8.51 24.00
CA SER A 2 -15.82 -7.67 22.98
C SER A 2 -16.70 -6.43 22.86
N ASN A 3 -16.14 -5.27 23.22
CA ASN A 3 -16.82 -4.00 23.08
C ASN A 3 -16.79 -3.62 21.59
N PRO A 4 -17.91 -3.27 20.94
CA PRO A 4 -17.93 -2.96 19.52
C PRO A 4 -17.22 -1.62 19.22
N PRO A 5 -16.57 -1.47 18.05
CA PRO A 5 -15.85 -0.25 17.66
C PRO A 5 -16.76 0.86 17.07
N PHE A 6 -18.08 0.67 17.05
CA PHE A 6 -19.04 1.65 16.55
C PHE A 6 -19.62 2.48 17.69
N GLY A 7 -19.05 3.67 17.90
CA GLY A 7 -19.52 4.63 18.90
C GLY A 7 -20.75 5.41 18.45
N PHE A 8 -21.92 4.78 18.45
CA PHE A 8 -23.22 5.46 18.55
C PHE A 8 -23.72 5.37 19.99
N GLY A 9 -23.17 6.22 20.86
CA GLY A 9 -23.70 6.44 22.21
C GLY A 9 -24.57 7.69 22.24
N LEU A 10 -25.89 7.53 22.25
CA LEU A 10 -26.82 8.60 22.61
C LEU A 10 -26.78 8.83 24.14
N PRO A 11 -26.88 10.07 24.64
CA PRO A 11 -26.98 10.34 26.07
C PRO A 11 -28.27 9.76 26.68
N ASP A 12 -28.12 9.14 27.84
CA ASP A 12 -29.17 8.57 28.69
C ASP A 12 -30.23 9.65 29.07
N PRO A 13 -31.54 9.46 28.77
CA PRO A 13 -32.55 10.51 28.92
C PRO A 13 -33.21 10.58 30.32
N ASP A 14 -32.72 9.89 31.34
CA ASP A 14 -33.35 9.88 32.67
C ASP A 14 -32.47 10.47 33.77
N LYS A 15 -32.29 11.79 33.77
CA LYS A 15 -31.97 12.57 34.98
C LYS A 15 -32.44 14.03 34.88
N GLY A 16 -33.43 14.37 35.71
CA GLY A 16 -33.61 15.73 36.23
C GLY A 16 -34.81 16.50 35.70
N ARG A 17 -36.00 16.19 36.23
CA ARG A 17 -37.05 17.19 36.44
C ARG A 17 -36.56 18.26 37.41
N ASP A 18 -36.77 19.52 37.04
CA ASP A 18 -37.24 20.66 37.86
C ASP A 18 -36.61 21.97 37.38
N ASN A 19 -37.37 22.84 36.70
CA ASN A 19 -37.58 24.24 37.12
C ASN A 19 -38.56 24.97 36.19
N ASP A 20 -39.21 25.96 36.79
CA ASP A 20 -40.41 26.69 36.45
C ASP A 20 -40.35 27.71 35.29
N SER A 21 -41.53 27.96 34.75
CA SER A 21 -42.06 29.26 34.27
C SER A 21 -41.49 29.92 33.00
N SER A 22 -42.40 30.16 32.04
CA SER A 22 -42.84 31.49 31.57
C SER A 22 -42.98 31.61 30.04
N GLY A 23 -44.07 32.28 29.63
CA GLY A 23 -44.10 33.07 28.39
C GLY A 23 -44.60 32.36 27.13
N GLY A 24 -45.91 32.43 26.89
CA GLY A 24 -46.47 32.11 25.58
C GLY A 24 -46.03 33.11 24.51
N GLN A 25 -45.72 32.61 23.32
CA GLN A 25 -45.81 33.39 22.09
C GLN A 25 -46.08 32.46 20.92
N SER A 26 -47.32 32.50 20.42
CA SER A 26 -47.74 31.84 19.20
C SER A 26 -47.07 32.54 18.00
N GLY A 27 -45.91 32.04 17.60
CA GLY A 27 -45.23 32.41 16.36
C GLY A 27 -45.84 31.70 15.16
N SER A 28 -46.31 32.46 14.19
CA SER A 28 -47.02 32.03 12.98
C SER A 28 -46.21 31.06 12.11
N GLY A 29 -46.87 30.03 11.58
CA GLY A 29 -46.29 29.05 10.64
C GLY A 29 -45.73 29.61 9.33
N ALA A 30 -45.81 30.93 9.10
CA ALA A 30 -45.14 31.63 8.02
C ALA A 30 -43.61 31.70 8.24
N ASP A 31 -43.15 31.88 9.48
CA ASP A 31 -41.72 31.94 9.80
C ASP A 31 -41.06 30.57 9.65
N ALA A 32 -41.77 29.50 10.00
CA ALA A 32 -41.32 28.12 9.78
C ALA A 32 -41.18 27.80 8.28
N PHE A 33 -42.09 28.31 7.44
CA PHE A 33 -42.02 28.12 5.99
C PHE A 33 -40.89 28.93 5.35
N GLN A 34 -40.62 30.13 5.86
CA GLN A 34 -39.51 30.96 5.40
C GLN A 34 -38.15 30.37 5.82
N GLN A 35 -38.06 29.84 7.04
CA GLN A 35 -36.89 29.14 7.56
C GLN A 35 -36.63 27.83 6.79
N LEU A 36 -37.69 27.09 6.44
CA LEU A 36 -37.59 25.89 5.61
C LEU A 36 -37.20 26.22 4.16
N GLY A 37 -37.66 27.35 3.62
CA GLY A 37 -37.22 27.86 2.31
C GLY A 37 -35.75 28.25 2.28
N GLN A 38 -35.23 28.84 3.36
CA GLN A 38 -33.80 29.14 3.51
C GLN A 38 -32.96 27.86 3.69
N MET A 39 -33.49 26.89 4.44
CA MET A 39 -32.83 25.59 4.59
C MET A 39 -32.78 24.83 3.25
N LEU A 40 -33.86 24.89 2.45
CA LEU A 40 -33.92 24.26 1.14
C LEU A 40 -33.00 24.94 0.12
N SER A 41 -32.87 26.27 0.17
CA SER A 41 -31.93 26.98 -0.70
C SER A 41 -30.47 26.73 -0.31
N GLN A 42 -30.17 26.65 1.00
CA GLN A 42 -28.87 26.25 1.52
C GLN A 42 -28.53 24.80 1.13
N LEU A 43 -29.51 23.89 1.22
CA LEU A 43 -29.36 22.51 0.76
C LEU A 43 -29.18 22.43 -0.76
N GLY A 44 -29.90 23.25 -1.52
CA GLY A 44 -29.74 23.37 -2.98
C GLY A 44 -28.37 23.92 -3.40
N GLN A 45 -27.81 24.86 -2.65
CA GLN A 45 -26.44 25.36 -2.85
C GLN A 45 -25.38 24.33 -2.43
N MET A 46 -25.62 23.59 -1.36
CA MET A 46 -24.75 22.49 -0.94
C MET A 46 -24.77 21.35 -1.97
N LEU A 47 -25.93 21.02 -2.53
CA LEU A 47 -26.10 19.98 -3.55
C LEU A 47 -25.51 20.40 -4.90
N SER A 48 -25.57 21.69 -5.26
CA SER A 48 -24.96 22.19 -6.49
C SER A 48 -23.43 22.30 -6.39
N GLN A 49 -22.87 22.54 -5.20
CA GLN A 49 -21.43 22.39 -4.95
C GLN A 49 -21.00 20.92 -4.89
N ALA A 50 -21.80 20.05 -4.26
CA ALA A 50 -21.54 18.61 -4.18
C ALA A 50 -21.74 17.88 -5.53
N GLY A 51 -22.53 18.44 -6.43
CA GLY A 51 -22.81 17.90 -7.77
C GLY A 51 -21.64 17.91 -8.75
N SER A 52 -20.46 18.38 -8.31
CA SER A 52 -19.21 18.33 -9.09
C SER A 52 -18.32 17.13 -8.77
N SER A 53 -18.61 16.39 -7.69
CA SER A 53 -17.85 15.17 -7.33
C SER A 53 -18.34 13.97 -8.17
N SER A 54 -17.83 13.84 -9.39
CA SER A 54 -18.11 12.69 -10.25
C SER A 54 -17.21 11.50 -9.86
N GLY A 55 -17.71 10.59 -9.02
CA GLY A 55 -16.99 9.38 -8.64
C GLY A 55 -17.79 8.49 -7.67
N PRO A 56 -17.38 7.23 -7.47
CA PRO A 56 -18.01 6.31 -6.50
C PRO A 56 -17.83 6.78 -5.04
N VAL A 57 -16.90 7.71 -4.80
CA VAL A 57 -16.58 8.27 -3.48
C VAL A 57 -16.52 9.79 -3.59
N ASN A 58 -17.05 10.49 -2.57
CA ASN A 58 -16.93 11.95 -2.47
C ASN A 58 -15.62 12.34 -1.78
N TYR A 59 -14.54 12.48 -2.56
CA TYR A 59 -13.20 12.83 -2.06
C TYR A 59 -13.06 14.27 -1.59
N ASP A 60 -13.86 15.20 -2.14
CA ASP A 60 -13.87 16.59 -1.68
C ASP A 60 -14.44 16.69 -0.26
N LEU A 61 -15.52 15.95 0.02
CA LEU A 61 -16.06 15.78 1.36
C LEU A 61 -15.04 15.10 2.29
N ALA A 62 -14.38 14.03 1.83
CA ALA A 62 -13.34 13.36 2.60
C ALA A 62 -12.22 14.33 3.01
N LYS A 63 -11.71 15.11 2.05
CA LYS A 63 -10.69 16.13 2.29
C LYS A 63 -11.19 17.20 3.26
N GLN A 64 -12.42 17.69 3.09
CA GLN A 64 -12.99 18.71 3.98
C GLN A 64 -13.10 18.22 5.42
N ILE A 65 -13.63 17.01 5.63
CA ILE A 65 -13.73 16.38 6.96
C ILE A 65 -12.35 16.19 7.56
N ALA A 66 -11.40 15.70 6.77
CA ALA A 66 -10.05 15.45 7.26
C ALA A 66 -9.38 16.76 7.76
N LEU A 67 -9.46 17.83 6.97
CA LEU A 67 -8.91 19.13 7.32
C LEU A 67 -9.64 19.80 8.49
N GLN A 68 -10.96 19.66 8.56
CA GLN A 68 -11.75 20.17 9.68
C GLN A 68 -11.33 19.51 11.00
N ARG A 69 -11.17 18.18 11.00
CA ARG A 69 -10.75 17.43 12.18
C ARG A 69 -9.33 17.78 12.62
N LEU A 70 -8.39 17.82 11.67
CA LEU A 70 -7.03 18.31 11.95
C LEU A 70 -7.01 19.74 12.49
N GLY A 71 -7.94 20.58 12.03
CA GLY A 71 -8.11 21.95 12.49
C GLY A 71 -8.59 22.01 13.95
N SER A 72 -9.63 21.24 14.29
CA SER A 72 -10.15 21.18 15.66
C SER A 72 -9.15 20.62 16.66
N GLU A 73 -8.28 19.70 16.24
CA GLU A 73 -7.26 19.10 17.09
C GLU A 73 -5.96 19.93 17.13
N GLY A 74 -5.87 21.05 16.41
CA GLY A 74 -4.65 21.87 16.32
C GLY A 74 -3.48 21.18 15.60
N GLN A 75 -3.79 20.14 14.83
CA GLN A 75 -2.84 19.24 14.18
C GLN A 75 -2.62 19.51 12.69
N MET A 76 -3.36 20.44 12.06
CA MET A 76 -3.11 20.85 10.66
C MET A 76 -1.64 21.17 10.39
N GLY A 77 -0.95 21.71 11.40
CA GLY A 77 0.42 22.16 11.27
C GLY A 77 0.50 23.49 10.53
N PHE A 78 1.61 24.19 10.73
CA PHE A 78 2.01 25.28 9.84
C PHE A 78 3.25 24.80 9.10
N SER A 79 3.48 25.33 7.90
CA SER A 79 4.73 25.06 7.18
C SER A 79 5.89 25.25 8.13
N ALA A 80 6.84 24.32 8.12
CA ALA A 80 8.10 24.56 8.79
C ALA A 80 8.64 25.90 8.24
N GLY A 81 9.10 26.78 9.12
CA GLY A 81 9.85 27.97 8.66
C GLY A 81 11.12 27.53 7.95
N ASP A 82 11.85 28.47 7.34
CA ASP A 82 13.07 28.20 6.57
C ASP A 82 14.08 27.28 7.29
N SER A 83 14.15 27.36 8.63
CA SER A 83 15.02 26.51 9.45
C SER A 83 14.63 25.03 9.44
N GLY A 84 13.33 24.70 9.44
CA GLY A 84 12.87 23.30 9.43
C GLY A 84 12.97 22.66 8.04
N GLU A 85 12.72 23.42 6.98
CA GLU A 85 12.97 22.97 5.61
C GLU A 85 14.46 22.67 5.38
N THR A 86 15.35 23.53 5.89
CA THR A 86 16.80 23.33 5.85
C THR A 86 17.22 22.08 6.63
N ALA A 87 16.73 21.90 7.86
CA ALA A 87 17.02 20.73 8.68
C ALA A 87 16.58 19.41 8.01
N VAL A 88 15.41 19.41 7.37
CA VAL A 88 14.92 18.25 6.60
C VAL A 88 15.85 17.96 5.42
N ARG A 89 16.22 18.97 4.64
CA ARG A 89 17.12 18.82 3.49
C ARG A 89 18.50 18.30 3.92
N ASP A 90 19.09 18.88 4.95
CA ASP A 90 20.41 18.50 5.45
C ASP A 90 20.40 17.07 6.01
N SER A 91 19.34 16.71 6.75
CA SER A 91 19.19 15.36 7.30
C SER A 91 19.01 14.31 6.20
N ALA A 92 18.22 14.62 5.17
CA ALA A 92 18.04 13.73 4.03
C ALA A 92 19.34 13.57 3.22
N HIS A 93 20.09 14.65 3.00
CA HIS A 93 21.36 14.57 2.31
C HIS A 93 22.39 13.73 3.08
N LEU A 94 22.47 13.92 4.41
CA LEU A 94 23.31 13.10 5.27
C LEU A 94 22.90 11.63 5.23
N ALA A 95 21.60 11.36 5.25
CA ALA A 95 21.06 10.01 5.17
C ALA A 95 21.39 9.33 3.84
N GLU A 96 21.25 10.02 2.71
CA GLU A 96 21.62 9.49 1.39
C GLU A 96 23.11 9.11 1.34
N LEU A 97 23.99 9.96 1.87
CA LEU A 97 25.43 9.66 1.94
C LEU A 97 25.72 8.37 2.74
N TRP A 98 24.98 8.14 3.84
CA TRP A 98 25.17 6.94 4.65
C TRP A 98 24.57 5.68 4.02
N LEU A 99 23.48 5.85 3.26
CA LEU A 99 22.81 4.74 2.57
C LEU A 99 23.62 4.21 1.38
N ASP A 100 24.49 5.02 0.77
CA ASP A 100 25.35 4.60 -0.34
C ASP A 100 26.28 3.43 0.00
N GLU A 101 26.65 3.27 1.27
CA GLU A 101 27.45 2.13 1.73
C GLU A 101 26.61 0.92 2.17
N ALA A 102 25.29 1.08 2.27
CA ALA A 102 24.38 0.07 2.83
C ALA A 102 23.46 -0.59 1.80
N THR A 103 23.38 -0.05 0.58
CA THR A 103 22.64 -0.65 -0.53
C THR A 103 23.27 -0.32 -1.89
N ILE A 104 23.08 -1.19 -2.88
CA ILE A 104 23.49 -0.91 -4.27
C ILE A 104 22.51 0.02 -5.00
N LEU A 105 21.30 0.20 -4.46
CA LEU A 105 20.28 1.03 -5.08
C LEU A 105 20.68 2.51 -4.95
N PRO A 106 20.74 3.29 -6.05
CA PRO A 106 21.07 4.71 -5.99
C PRO A 106 20.01 5.52 -5.24
N ALA A 107 20.33 6.78 -4.88
CA ALA A 107 19.35 7.74 -4.37
C ALA A 107 18.10 7.79 -5.25
N GLY A 108 16.92 7.73 -4.62
CA GLY A 108 15.64 7.60 -5.32
C GLY A 108 14.84 8.90 -5.42
N ALA A 109 15.01 9.80 -4.46
CA ALA A 109 14.30 11.08 -4.45
C ALA A 109 15.09 12.17 -5.18
N THR A 110 14.42 12.90 -6.08
CA THR A 110 14.96 14.11 -6.71
C THR A 110 14.54 15.38 -5.98
N THR A 111 13.54 15.28 -5.10
CA THR A 111 13.02 16.41 -4.33
C THR A 111 12.82 15.98 -2.88
N THR A 112 13.40 16.75 -1.96
CA THR A 112 13.20 16.61 -0.52
C THR A 112 12.51 17.84 0.02
N THR A 113 11.43 17.65 0.78
CA THR A 113 10.57 18.74 1.26
C THR A 113 9.98 18.42 2.63
N SER A 114 9.71 19.46 3.44
CA SER A 114 8.89 19.34 4.63
C SER A 114 7.40 19.49 4.29
N TRP A 115 6.57 18.58 4.79
CA TRP A 115 5.13 18.62 4.66
C TRP A 115 4.45 18.89 6.00
N THR A 116 3.33 19.59 5.94
CA THR A 116 2.35 19.60 7.02
C THR A 116 1.41 18.40 6.92
N ALA A 117 0.61 18.12 7.96
CA ALA A 117 -0.45 17.12 7.90
C ALA A 117 -1.46 17.43 6.78
N ARG A 118 -1.72 18.72 6.54
CA ARG A 118 -2.52 19.18 5.40
C ARG A 118 -1.87 18.82 4.07
N ASP A 119 -0.58 19.13 3.88
CA ASP A 119 0.14 18.79 2.64
C ASP A 119 0.11 17.29 2.37
N TRP A 120 0.25 16.48 3.41
CA TRP A 120 0.19 15.02 3.29
C TRP A 120 -1.16 14.56 2.76
N ILE A 121 -2.29 15.07 3.29
CA ILE A 121 -3.61 14.76 2.75
C ILE A 121 -3.71 15.18 1.29
N GLU A 122 -3.35 16.43 0.98
CA GLU A 122 -3.52 16.98 -0.37
C GLU A 122 -2.68 16.25 -1.42
N LYS A 123 -1.43 15.91 -1.09
CA LYS A 123 -0.47 15.31 -2.02
C LYS A 123 -0.62 13.78 -2.13
N THR A 124 -1.24 13.12 -1.16
CA THR A 124 -1.50 11.66 -1.21
C THR A 124 -2.89 11.29 -1.73
N LEU A 125 -3.84 12.24 -1.73
CA LEU A 125 -5.23 12.00 -2.14
C LEU A 125 -5.37 11.34 -3.52
N PRO A 126 -4.59 11.70 -4.57
CA PRO A 126 -4.69 11.02 -5.87
C PRO A 126 -4.38 9.52 -5.82
N THR A 127 -3.44 9.10 -4.95
CA THR A 127 -3.12 7.69 -4.77
C THR A 127 -4.22 6.98 -3.98
N TRP A 128 -4.78 7.63 -2.96
CA TRP A 128 -5.94 7.12 -2.22
C TRP A 128 -7.15 6.90 -3.13
N GLN A 129 -7.38 7.79 -4.10
CA GLN A 129 -8.44 7.63 -5.09
C GLN A 129 -8.28 6.34 -5.89
N ARG A 130 -7.07 6.04 -6.35
CA ARG A 130 -6.77 4.80 -7.09
C ARG A 130 -6.98 3.55 -6.23
N LEU A 131 -6.66 3.63 -4.93
CA LEU A 131 -6.84 2.52 -4.00
C LEU A 131 -8.32 2.29 -3.61
N CYS A 132 -9.09 3.37 -3.42
CA CYS A 132 -10.45 3.30 -2.87
C CYS A 132 -11.52 3.16 -3.96
N ASP A 133 -11.32 3.70 -5.17
CA ASP A 133 -12.30 3.62 -6.26
C ASP A 133 -12.72 2.18 -6.61
N PRO A 134 -11.81 1.19 -6.72
CA PRO A 134 -12.17 -0.19 -6.98
C PRO A 134 -13.06 -0.76 -5.88
N VAL A 135 -12.71 -0.52 -4.61
CA VAL A 135 -13.47 -0.98 -3.44
C VAL A 135 -14.87 -0.39 -3.44
N ALA A 136 -14.99 0.93 -3.61
CA ALA A 136 -16.27 1.61 -3.58
C ALA A 136 -17.19 1.18 -4.74
N LYS A 137 -16.63 0.96 -5.94
CA LYS A 137 -17.38 0.42 -7.08
C LYS A 137 -17.90 -0.98 -6.81
N GLN A 138 -17.09 -1.84 -6.21
CA GLN A 138 -17.47 -3.23 -5.92
C GLN A 138 -18.52 -3.31 -4.82
N VAL A 139 -18.37 -2.55 -3.74
CA VAL A 139 -19.41 -2.45 -2.70
C VAL A 139 -20.72 -1.97 -3.31
N SER A 140 -20.73 -0.85 -4.05
CA SER A 140 -21.95 -0.34 -4.69
C SER A 140 -22.57 -1.34 -5.67
N GLY A 141 -21.75 -2.00 -6.49
CA GLY A 141 -22.19 -3.02 -7.44
C GLY A 141 -22.80 -4.25 -6.76
N ALA A 142 -22.20 -4.72 -5.67
CA ALA A 142 -22.68 -5.88 -4.95
C ALA A 142 -24.02 -5.61 -4.24
N TRP A 143 -24.20 -4.41 -3.67
CA TRP A 143 -25.49 -3.95 -3.15
C TRP A 143 -26.56 -3.86 -4.24
N MET A 144 -26.20 -3.43 -5.45
CA MET A 144 -27.12 -3.40 -6.58
C MET A 144 -27.53 -4.80 -7.03
N GLN A 145 -26.60 -5.74 -7.10
CA GLN A 145 -26.88 -7.13 -7.49
C GLN A 145 -27.79 -7.85 -6.49
N ALA A 146 -27.64 -7.54 -5.21
CA ALA A 146 -28.45 -8.05 -4.10
C ALA A 146 -29.94 -7.66 -4.14
N LEU A 147 -30.32 -6.64 -4.91
CA LEU A 147 -31.72 -6.19 -4.98
C LEU A 147 -32.58 -7.10 -5.89
N PRO A 148 -33.84 -7.37 -5.53
CA PRO A 148 -34.80 -8.03 -6.41
C PRO A 148 -34.99 -7.27 -7.74
N GLU A 149 -35.25 -7.99 -8.83
CA GLU A 149 -35.41 -7.39 -10.17
C GLU A 149 -36.61 -6.44 -10.25
N GLU A 150 -37.68 -6.73 -9.50
CA GLU A 150 -38.86 -5.86 -9.39
C GLU A 150 -38.52 -4.53 -8.71
N ALA A 151 -37.59 -4.53 -7.75
CA ALA A 151 -37.13 -3.33 -7.06
C ALA A 151 -36.14 -2.52 -7.92
N LYS A 152 -35.25 -3.19 -8.67
CA LYS A 152 -34.28 -2.53 -9.56
C LYS A 152 -34.96 -1.64 -10.62
N GLN A 153 -36.07 -2.11 -11.20
CA GLN A 153 -36.79 -1.39 -12.26
C GLN A 153 -37.65 -0.24 -11.73
N ALA A 154 -38.24 -0.39 -10.54
CA ALA A 154 -39.08 0.64 -9.92
C ALA A 154 -38.27 1.73 -9.19
N ALA A 155 -37.04 1.42 -8.76
CA ALA A 155 -36.26 2.28 -7.88
C ALA A 155 -35.19 3.12 -8.60
N GLY A 156 -35.13 3.21 -9.93
CA GLY A 156 -34.05 3.89 -10.67
C GLY A 156 -33.61 5.26 -10.09
N PRO A 157 -34.52 6.24 -9.89
CA PRO A 157 -34.20 7.52 -9.25
C PRO A 157 -33.85 7.42 -7.75
N LEU A 158 -34.32 6.40 -7.06
CA LEU A 158 -34.06 6.13 -5.66
C LEU A 158 -32.68 5.46 -5.47
N LEU A 159 -32.27 4.62 -6.43
CA LEU A 159 -30.97 3.95 -6.49
C LEU A 159 -29.83 4.92 -6.74
N SER A 160 -30.04 5.93 -7.59
CA SER A 160 -29.05 7.00 -7.77
C SER A 160 -28.86 7.81 -6.50
N MET A 161 -29.93 8.11 -5.77
CA MET A 161 -29.88 8.77 -4.46
C MET A 161 -29.16 7.92 -3.42
N VAL A 162 -29.46 6.62 -3.32
CA VAL A 162 -28.77 5.68 -2.42
C VAL A 162 -27.28 5.57 -2.75
N SER A 163 -26.93 5.49 -4.04
CA SER A 163 -25.53 5.45 -4.49
C SER A 163 -24.79 6.74 -4.12
N GLN A 164 -25.44 7.90 -4.28
CA GLN A 164 -24.89 9.20 -3.89
C GLN A 164 -24.70 9.29 -2.36
N MET A 165 -25.67 8.81 -1.57
CA MET A 165 -25.56 8.71 -0.11
C MET A 165 -24.44 7.76 0.31
N GLY A 166 -24.28 6.63 -0.37
CA GLY A 166 -23.18 5.68 -0.16
C GLY A 166 -21.82 6.31 -0.42
N GLY A 167 -21.67 7.06 -1.53
CA GLY A 167 -20.43 7.79 -1.84
C GLY A 167 -20.10 8.89 -0.82
N MET A 168 -21.12 9.54 -0.24
CA MET A 168 -20.94 10.50 0.86
C MET A 168 -20.54 9.81 2.18
N ALA A 169 -21.18 8.68 2.51
CA ALA A 169 -20.85 7.89 3.71
C ALA A 169 -19.43 7.32 3.64
N PHE A 170 -19.03 6.77 2.49
CA PHE A 170 -17.65 6.31 2.26
C PHE A 170 -16.67 7.48 2.35
N GLY A 171 -16.99 8.62 1.70
CA GLY A 171 -16.18 9.83 1.76
C GLY A 171 -15.97 10.34 3.19
N SER A 172 -17.00 10.28 4.05
CA SER A 172 -16.87 10.70 5.44
C SER A 172 -16.01 9.76 6.29
N GLN A 173 -16.12 8.45 6.08
CA GLN A 173 -15.24 7.47 6.73
C GLN A 173 -13.79 7.65 6.28
N LEU A 174 -13.56 7.78 4.97
CA LEU A 174 -12.23 8.04 4.41
C LEU A 174 -11.64 9.34 4.98
N GLY A 175 -12.43 10.42 5.06
CA GLY A 175 -11.98 11.69 5.63
C GLY A 175 -11.53 11.57 7.09
N ASN A 176 -12.27 10.81 7.90
CA ASN A 176 -11.87 10.54 9.29
C ASN A 176 -10.57 9.71 9.38
N ALA A 177 -10.43 8.71 8.51
CA ALA A 177 -9.25 7.87 8.45
C ALA A 177 -8.00 8.68 8.01
N LEU A 178 -8.14 9.51 6.97
CA LEU A 178 -7.09 10.41 6.49
C LEU A 178 -6.65 11.42 7.54
N ALA A 179 -7.57 11.97 8.35
CA ALA A 179 -7.20 12.84 9.47
C ALA A 179 -6.37 12.10 10.53
N GLY A 180 -6.80 10.89 10.93
CA GLY A 180 -6.06 10.08 11.89
C GLY A 180 -4.68 9.65 11.38
N LEU A 181 -4.56 9.40 10.08
CA LEU A 181 -3.28 9.13 9.44
C LEU A 181 -2.36 10.36 9.44
N ALA A 182 -2.85 11.47 8.89
CA ALA A 182 -2.07 12.68 8.70
C ALA A 182 -1.54 13.28 10.01
N SER A 183 -2.21 13.01 11.13
CA SER A 183 -1.77 13.45 12.47
C SER A 183 -0.63 12.63 13.08
N GLU A 184 -0.36 11.44 12.55
CA GLU A 184 0.65 10.53 13.10
C GLU A 184 1.78 10.21 12.15
N VAL A 185 1.54 10.17 10.84
CA VAL A 185 2.55 9.81 9.85
C VAL A 185 3.77 10.72 9.94
N LEU A 186 4.96 10.12 9.87
CA LEU A 186 6.22 10.86 9.97
C LEU A 186 6.77 11.26 8.60
N THR A 187 6.38 10.53 7.56
CA THR A 187 6.91 10.69 6.20
C THR A 187 5.85 10.37 5.13
N SER A 188 6.16 10.61 3.86
CA SER A 188 5.31 10.22 2.71
C SER A 188 5.09 8.72 2.58
N THR A 189 6.03 7.89 3.07
CA THR A 189 6.01 6.43 2.93
C THR A 189 5.83 5.69 4.25
N ASP A 190 5.53 6.37 5.36
CA ASP A 190 5.44 5.79 6.73
C ASP A 190 4.44 4.61 6.84
N VAL A 191 3.47 4.52 5.93
CA VAL A 191 2.49 3.43 5.86
C VAL A 191 2.92 2.25 4.98
N GLY A 192 4.16 2.24 4.48
CA GLY A 192 4.71 1.19 3.61
C GLY A 192 4.29 1.28 2.13
N LEU A 193 3.52 2.31 1.76
CA LEU A 193 3.09 2.55 0.38
C LEU A 193 3.64 3.87 -0.18
N PRO A 194 3.95 3.94 -1.49
CA PRO A 194 4.39 5.17 -2.15
C PRO A 194 3.19 6.07 -2.47
N LEU A 195 2.63 6.69 -1.43
CA LEU A 195 1.41 7.50 -1.55
C LEU A 195 1.64 8.88 -2.16
N GLY A 196 2.83 9.44 -1.98
CA GLY A 196 3.20 10.76 -2.47
C GLY A 196 3.49 10.81 -3.98
N PRO A 197 3.79 12.01 -4.51
CA PRO A 197 4.32 12.19 -5.86
C PRO A 197 5.60 11.39 -6.06
N GLU A 198 5.89 11.02 -7.31
CA GLU A 198 7.11 10.29 -7.67
C GLU A 198 8.38 11.06 -7.27
N ALA A 199 9.42 10.31 -6.91
CA ALA A 199 10.75 10.83 -6.55
C ALA A 199 10.73 11.98 -5.51
N THR A 200 9.72 12.00 -4.63
CA THR A 200 9.54 13.04 -3.61
C THR A 200 9.68 12.43 -2.22
N SER A 201 10.77 12.76 -1.55
CA SER A 201 11.00 12.47 -0.13
C SER A 201 10.35 13.57 0.71
N ALA A 202 9.30 13.23 1.45
CA ALA A 202 8.63 14.16 2.33
C ALA A 202 8.68 13.72 3.78
N LEU A 203 9.10 14.63 4.64
CA LEU A 203 9.10 14.46 6.10
C LEU A 203 8.07 15.42 6.71
N LEU A 204 7.51 15.05 7.86
CA LEU A 204 6.55 15.89 8.60
C LEU A 204 7.17 16.37 9.93
N PRO A 205 7.95 17.46 9.94
CA PRO A 205 8.69 17.91 11.12
C PRO A 205 7.85 18.06 12.38
N LYS A 206 6.61 18.55 12.27
CA LYS A 206 5.73 18.69 13.44
C LYS A 206 5.33 17.34 14.04
N ASN A 207 5.08 16.33 13.21
CA ASN A 207 4.76 14.99 13.68
C ASN A 207 6.01 14.30 14.23
N ILE A 208 7.18 14.54 13.62
CA ILE A 208 8.48 14.06 14.11
C ILE A 208 8.82 14.70 15.46
N ASP A 209 8.54 15.99 15.64
CA ASP A 209 8.71 16.69 16.91
C ASP A 209 7.86 16.05 18.00
N LYS A 210 6.56 15.85 17.74
CA LYS A 210 5.63 15.17 18.65
C LYS A 210 6.07 13.73 18.95
N PHE A 211 6.52 13.00 17.93
CA PHE A 211 7.05 11.65 18.11
C PHE A 211 8.32 11.62 18.96
N THR A 212 9.13 12.67 18.91
CA THR A 212 10.35 12.80 19.71
C THR A 212 10.04 13.15 21.17
N GLU A 213 8.87 13.70 21.48
CA GLU A 213 8.48 13.99 22.86
C GLU A 213 8.48 12.70 23.70
N GLY A 214 9.21 12.72 24.81
CA GLY A 214 9.38 11.54 25.67
C GLY A 214 10.44 10.55 25.21
N LEU A 215 11.06 10.74 24.04
CA LEU A 215 12.29 10.03 23.70
C LEU A 215 13.47 10.75 24.37
N GLU A 216 14.29 10.01 25.13
CA GLU A 216 15.56 10.51 25.69
C GLU A 216 16.64 10.61 24.58
N ARG A 217 16.32 11.30 23.48
CA ARG A 217 17.16 11.43 22.28
C ARG A 217 17.07 12.84 21.68
N PRO A 218 18.17 13.39 21.14
CA PRO A 218 18.15 14.65 20.41
C PRO A 218 17.24 14.61 19.18
N LYS A 219 16.44 15.67 18.99
CA LYS A 219 15.53 15.81 17.82
C LYS A 219 16.24 15.65 16.47
N SER A 220 17.45 16.19 16.36
CA SER A 220 18.26 16.07 15.14
C SER A 220 18.61 14.61 14.82
N GLU A 221 18.90 13.78 15.82
CA GLU A 221 19.20 12.36 15.62
C GLU A 221 17.96 11.59 15.18
N VAL A 222 16.80 11.88 15.80
CA VAL A 222 15.53 11.29 15.38
C VAL A 222 15.19 11.69 13.95
N LEU A 223 15.36 12.97 13.60
CA LEU A 223 15.10 13.47 12.25
C LEU A 223 15.98 12.77 11.20
N VAL A 224 17.28 12.64 11.45
CA VAL A 224 18.21 11.93 10.56
C VAL A 224 17.83 10.45 10.41
N PHE A 225 17.48 9.78 11.50
CA PHE A 225 17.03 8.40 11.46
C PHE A 225 15.75 8.22 10.62
N ILE A 226 14.76 9.10 10.81
CA ILE A 226 13.53 9.08 10.01
C ILE A 226 13.82 9.43 8.55
N ALA A 227 14.72 10.38 8.28
CA ALA A 227 15.16 10.72 6.92
C ALA A 227 15.83 9.53 6.22
N ALA A 228 16.66 8.75 6.92
CA ALA A 228 17.26 7.52 6.38
C ALA A 228 16.21 6.47 6.03
N ARG A 229 15.17 6.31 6.85
CA ARG A 229 14.06 5.42 6.50
C ARG A 229 13.29 5.89 5.27
N GLU A 230 12.97 7.18 5.18
CA GLU A 230 12.29 7.72 3.99
C GLU A 230 13.15 7.56 2.74
N ALA A 231 14.44 7.93 2.81
CA ALA A 231 15.37 7.80 1.70
C ALA A 231 15.48 6.33 1.22
N ALA A 232 15.60 5.37 2.14
CA ALA A 232 15.63 3.95 1.77
C ALA A 232 14.35 3.50 1.03
N HIS A 233 13.15 3.91 1.48
CA HIS A 233 11.91 3.65 0.74
C HIS A 233 11.94 4.28 -0.65
N GLN A 234 12.42 5.52 -0.77
CA GLN A 234 12.50 6.22 -2.06
C GLN A 234 13.46 5.51 -3.02
N ARG A 235 14.61 5.01 -2.54
CA ARG A 235 15.53 4.18 -3.35
C ARG A 235 14.81 2.95 -3.89
N LEU A 236 14.08 2.24 -3.04
CA LEU A 236 13.35 1.06 -3.44
C LEU A 236 12.26 1.36 -4.48
N PHE A 237 11.37 2.33 -4.20
CA PHE A 237 10.27 2.65 -5.11
C PHE A 237 10.72 3.31 -6.42
N ALA A 238 11.87 4.00 -6.44
CA ALA A 238 12.41 4.58 -7.66
C ALA A 238 13.07 3.53 -8.57
N HIS A 239 13.79 2.56 -7.99
CA HIS A 239 14.62 1.61 -8.75
C HIS A 239 13.99 0.22 -8.92
N VAL A 240 12.84 -0.04 -8.28
CA VAL A 240 12.07 -1.29 -8.44
C VAL A 240 10.73 -0.98 -9.12
N PRO A 241 10.69 -0.85 -10.45
CA PRO A 241 9.53 -0.30 -11.17
C PRO A 241 8.27 -1.18 -11.05
N TRP A 242 8.43 -2.49 -10.89
CA TRP A 242 7.30 -3.41 -10.72
C TRP A 242 6.64 -3.29 -9.33
N LEU A 243 7.36 -2.83 -8.31
CA LEU A 243 6.90 -2.87 -6.92
C LEU A 243 5.69 -1.98 -6.69
N ARG A 244 5.73 -0.73 -7.16
CA ARG A 244 4.61 0.20 -7.05
C ARG A 244 3.36 -0.36 -7.71
N GLN A 245 3.50 -0.82 -8.95
CA GLN A 245 2.38 -1.38 -9.71
C GLN A 245 1.82 -2.63 -9.04
N ARG A 246 2.68 -3.52 -8.55
CA ARG A 246 2.27 -4.76 -7.87
C ARG A 246 1.53 -4.49 -6.56
N LEU A 247 1.99 -3.55 -5.74
CA LEU A 247 1.31 -3.17 -4.50
C LEU A 247 -0.11 -2.64 -4.78
N LEU A 248 -0.24 -1.71 -5.75
CA LEU A 248 -1.55 -1.16 -6.13
C LEU A 248 -2.46 -2.24 -6.74
N ALA A 249 -1.93 -3.07 -7.64
CA ALA A 249 -2.68 -4.15 -8.29
C ALA A 249 -3.17 -5.21 -7.30
N THR A 250 -2.40 -5.51 -6.23
CA THR A 250 -2.82 -6.48 -5.21
C THR A 250 -3.99 -5.94 -4.39
N VAL A 251 -4.03 -4.62 -4.13
CA VAL A 251 -5.19 -3.97 -3.50
C VAL A 251 -6.41 -4.01 -4.43
N GLU A 252 -6.22 -3.75 -5.72
CA GLU A 252 -7.28 -3.86 -6.73
C GLU A 252 -7.83 -5.29 -6.85
N GLU A 253 -6.94 -6.30 -6.83
CA GLU A 253 -7.31 -7.73 -6.84
C GLU A 253 -8.16 -8.08 -5.61
N PHE A 254 -7.72 -7.66 -4.42
CA PHE A 254 -8.49 -7.83 -3.19
C PHE A 254 -9.89 -7.20 -3.29
N ALA A 255 -9.96 -5.97 -3.82
CA ALA A 255 -11.22 -5.27 -4.00
C ALA A 255 -12.14 -5.97 -5.01
N SER A 256 -11.57 -6.51 -6.10
CA SER A 256 -12.33 -7.22 -7.14
C SER A 256 -12.99 -8.51 -6.66
N GLY A 257 -12.44 -9.13 -5.61
CA GLY A 257 -13.00 -10.32 -4.98
C GLY A 257 -14.16 -10.04 -4.02
N ILE A 258 -14.54 -8.77 -3.79
CA ILE A 258 -15.63 -8.42 -2.87
C ILE A 258 -16.96 -8.92 -3.46
N THR A 259 -17.44 -10.03 -2.93
CA THR A 259 -18.77 -10.57 -3.24
C THR A 259 -19.67 -10.44 -2.02
N VAL A 260 -20.92 -10.06 -2.23
CA VAL A 260 -21.93 -10.11 -1.17
C VAL A 260 -22.54 -11.51 -1.15
N ASP A 261 -22.66 -12.10 0.03
CA ASP A 261 -23.31 -13.39 0.20
C ASP A 261 -24.83 -13.25 -0.02
N THR A 262 -25.21 -13.44 -1.29
CA THR A 262 -26.61 -13.47 -1.72
C THR A 262 -27.45 -14.51 -0.97
N SER A 263 -26.84 -15.60 -0.48
CA SER A 263 -27.56 -16.63 0.28
C SER A 263 -27.88 -16.19 1.70
N ALA A 264 -26.99 -15.39 2.32
CA ALA A 264 -27.25 -14.74 3.60
C ALA A 264 -28.38 -13.70 3.45
N LEU A 265 -28.36 -12.91 2.37
CA LEU A 265 -29.40 -11.96 2.02
C LEU A 265 -30.76 -12.61 1.72
N GLU A 266 -30.81 -13.72 1.01
CA GLU A 266 -32.06 -14.46 0.71
C GLU A 266 -32.67 -15.05 1.99
N GLN A 267 -31.85 -15.61 2.88
CA GLN A 267 -32.28 -16.06 4.20
C GLN A 267 -32.79 -14.91 5.08
N LEU A 268 -32.22 -13.72 4.91
CA LEU A 268 -32.64 -12.49 5.57
C LEU A 268 -33.97 -11.97 5.01
N ALA A 269 -34.11 -11.89 3.68
CA ALA A 269 -35.31 -11.42 3.00
C ALA A 269 -36.54 -12.27 3.35
N GLY A 270 -36.36 -13.57 3.59
CA GLY A 270 -37.41 -14.45 4.10
C GLY A 270 -37.85 -14.18 5.54
N ARG A 271 -37.11 -13.37 6.31
CA ARG A 271 -37.38 -13.02 7.71
C ARG A 271 -37.77 -11.55 7.93
N VAL A 272 -37.56 -10.70 6.92
CA VAL A 272 -37.85 -9.26 6.99
C VAL A 272 -39.34 -9.02 6.73
N ASP A 273 -40.02 -8.39 7.70
CA ASP A 273 -41.33 -7.79 7.48
C ASP A 273 -41.14 -6.41 6.81
N PRO A 274 -41.57 -6.21 5.55
CA PRO A 274 -41.42 -4.94 4.82
C PRO A 274 -42.13 -3.75 5.48
N THR A 275 -43.01 -4.02 6.46
CA THR A 275 -43.79 -2.98 7.15
C THR A 275 -43.13 -2.48 8.44
N ASN A 276 -42.02 -3.08 8.87
CA ASN A 276 -41.34 -2.71 10.11
C ASN A 276 -39.99 -2.01 9.86
N PRO A 277 -39.95 -0.67 9.82
CA PRO A 277 -38.71 0.10 9.57
C PRO A 277 -37.64 -0.09 10.66
N ALA A 278 -38.02 -0.42 11.90
CA ALA A 278 -37.05 -0.67 12.98
C ALA A 278 -36.23 -1.96 12.75
N GLY A 279 -36.83 -2.98 12.12
CA GLY A 279 -36.14 -4.22 11.79
C GLY A 279 -35.07 -4.05 10.71
N ILE A 280 -35.23 -3.06 9.83
CA ILE A 280 -34.24 -2.71 8.79
C ILE A 280 -33.01 -2.04 9.42
N GLU A 281 -33.22 -1.17 10.41
CA GLU A 281 -32.15 -0.44 11.12
C GLU A 281 -31.30 -1.37 12.01
N GLU A 282 -31.95 -2.30 12.72
CA GLU A 282 -31.27 -3.35 13.52
C GLU A 282 -30.45 -4.32 12.64
N MET A 283 -30.92 -4.55 11.41
CA MET A 283 -30.26 -5.44 10.45
C MET A 283 -29.02 -4.80 9.80
N MET A 284 -29.10 -3.51 9.44
CA MET A 284 -27.92 -2.75 8.96
C MET A 284 -26.82 -2.63 10.02
N SER A 285 -27.19 -2.65 11.31
CA SER A 285 -26.24 -2.59 12.42
C SER A 285 -25.75 -3.96 12.90
N SER A 286 -26.34 -5.07 12.43
CA SER A 286 -26.02 -6.43 12.89
C SER A 286 -24.72 -7.04 12.33
N GLY A 287 -24.07 -6.39 11.36
CA GLY A 287 -22.87 -6.93 10.69
C GLY A 287 -23.13 -8.13 9.77
N LEU A 288 -24.38 -8.61 9.65
CA LEU A 288 -24.75 -9.75 8.79
C LEU A 288 -24.67 -9.45 7.28
N LEU A 289 -24.52 -8.18 6.91
CA LEU A 289 -24.27 -7.72 5.54
C LEU A 289 -22.78 -7.46 5.27
N GLU A 290 -21.89 -7.79 6.21
CA GLU A 290 -20.45 -7.68 5.98
C GLU A 290 -20.01 -8.67 4.90
N PRO A 291 -19.30 -8.22 3.85
CA PRO A 291 -18.74 -9.10 2.84
C PRO A 291 -17.87 -10.18 3.48
N GLN A 292 -18.12 -11.45 3.18
CA GLN A 292 -17.27 -12.54 3.63
C GLN A 292 -15.96 -12.52 2.84
N THR A 293 -14.83 -12.76 3.52
CA THR A 293 -13.55 -12.89 2.84
C THR A 293 -13.47 -14.25 2.15
N THR A 294 -13.37 -14.26 0.81
CA THR A 294 -13.17 -15.48 0.05
C THR A 294 -11.74 -16.02 0.22
N PRO A 295 -11.48 -17.32 -0.04
CA PRO A 295 -10.12 -17.87 -0.05
C PRO A 295 -9.18 -17.10 -0.98
N GLU A 296 -9.68 -16.65 -2.13
CA GLU A 296 -8.92 -15.85 -3.09
C GLU A 296 -8.57 -14.47 -2.51
N GLN A 297 -9.50 -13.83 -1.79
CA GLN A 297 -9.24 -12.57 -1.09
C GLN A 297 -8.23 -12.73 0.03
N GLN A 298 -8.31 -13.81 0.81
CA GLN A 298 -7.32 -14.12 1.85
C GLN A 298 -5.94 -14.36 1.25
N ALA A 299 -5.85 -15.01 0.09
CA ALA A 299 -4.60 -15.20 -0.62
C ALA A 299 -4.03 -13.86 -1.17
N ALA A 300 -4.87 -13.00 -1.75
CA ALA A 300 -4.47 -11.66 -2.19
C ALA A 300 -3.97 -10.80 -1.01
N LEU A 301 -4.69 -10.86 0.12
CA LEU A 301 -4.32 -10.18 1.34
C LEU A 301 -2.98 -10.68 1.88
N GLY A 302 -2.79 -11.99 1.97
CA GLY A 302 -1.53 -12.59 2.40
C GLY A 302 -0.34 -12.22 1.50
N ARG A 303 -0.55 -12.08 0.18
CA ARG A 303 0.47 -11.57 -0.75
C ARG A 303 0.81 -10.11 -0.48
N LEU A 304 -0.20 -9.26 -0.25
CA LEU A 304 0.00 -7.85 0.08
C LEU A 304 0.75 -7.68 1.40
N GLU A 305 0.32 -8.39 2.45
CA GLU A 305 0.98 -8.42 3.76
C GLU A 305 2.45 -8.83 3.65
N THR A 306 2.72 -9.89 2.87
CA THR A 306 4.08 -10.39 2.66
C THR A 306 4.94 -9.36 1.94
N LEU A 307 4.42 -8.75 0.87
CA LEU A 307 5.17 -7.74 0.11
C LEU A 307 5.46 -6.49 0.94
N LEU A 308 4.48 -6.01 1.71
CA LEU A 308 4.67 -4.89 2.65
C LEU A 308 5.68 -5.23 3.74
N ALA A 309 5.62 -6.45 4.29
CA ALA A 309 6.60 -6.91 5.27
C ALA A 309 8.01 -6.96 4.67
N LEU A 310 8.17 -7.41 3.43
CA LEU A 310 9.46 -7.45 2.73
C LEU A 310 10.03 -6.06 2.48
N VAL A 311 9.22 -5.10 2.02
CA VAL A 311 9.62 -3.69 1.86
C VAL A 311 10.14 -3.14 3.19
N GLU A 312 9.35 -3.29 4.25
CA GLU A 312 9.68 -2.75 5.56
C GLU A 312 10.88 -3.45 6.22
N GLY A 313 11.00 -4.76 6.03
CA GLY A 313 12.13 -5.54 6.53
C GLY A 313 13.43 -5.14 5.84
N TRP A 314 13.39 -4.89 4.53
CA TRP A 314 14.56 -4.46 3.77
C TRP A 314 15.00 -3.07 4.21
N VAL A 315 14.06 -2.12 4.32
CA VAL A 315 14.34 -0.75 4.82
C VAL A 315 14.93 -0.81 6.23
N ASP A 316 14.38 -1.65 7.09
CA ASP A 316 14.84 -1.81 8.46
C ASP A 316 16.30 -2.30 8.56
N VAL A 317 16.69 -3.25 7.70
CA VAL A 317 18.08 -3.75 7.63
C VAL A 317 19.01 -2.71 7.01
N VAL A 318 18.66 -2.15 5.85
CA VAL A 318 19.49 -1.15 5.15
C VAL A 318 19.74 0.09 6.01
N VAL A 319 18.72 0.58 6.71
CA VAL A 319 18.88 1.73 7.60
C VAL A 319 19.71 1.37 8.83
N ALA A 320 19.53 0.17 9.40
CA ALA A 320 20.35 -0.28 10.51
C ALA A 320 21.84 -0.37 10.13
N ASP A 321 22.14 -0.90 8.93
CA ASP A 321 23.50 -0.98 8.40
C ASP A 321 24.07 0.42 8.11
N ALA A 322 23.27 1.33 7.53
CA ALA A 322 23.70 2.69 7.19
C ALA A 322 24.01 3.55 8.42
N VAL A 323 23.15 3.50 9.44
CA VAL A 323 23.20 4.43 10.58
C VAL A 323 23.80 3.84 11.85
N GLY A 324 23.99 2.52 11.92
CA GLY A 324 24.28 1.78 13.15
C GLY A 324 25.45 2.35 13.96
N ASP A 325 26.62 2.47 13.33
CA ASP A 325 27.83 2.98 14.00
C ASP A 325 27.89 4.51 14.06
N ARG A 326 27.07 5.20 13.25
CA ARG A 326 27.09 6.65 13.06
C ARG A 326 26.13 7.40 13.98
N LEU A 327 25.05 6.73 14.41
CA LEU A 327 23.97 7.32 15.20
C LEU A 327 23.78 6.54 16.52
N PRO A 328 24.46 6.94 17.61
CA PRO A 328 24.33 6.30 18.91
C PRO A 328 22.87 6.35 19.44
N GLY A 329 22.16 5.22 19.32
CA GLY A 329 20.74 5.14 19.68
C GLY A 329 19.81 4.72 18.54
N ALA A 330 20.34 4.51 17.33
CA ALA A 330 19.60 3.95 16.19
C ALA A 330 18.79 2.70 16.57
N ASN A 331 19.39 1.77 17.33
CA ASN A 331 18.71 0.56 17.80
C ASN A 331 17.50 0.86 18.71
N ALA A 332 17.60 1.88 19.57
CA ALA A 332 16.48 2.30 20.42
C ALA A 332 15.36 2.92 19.58
N LEU A 333 15.69 3.77 18.59
CA LEU A 333 14.72 4.36 17.67
C LEU A 333 14.02 3.30 16.80
N ARG A 334 14.80 2.32 16.32
CA ARG A 334 14.31 1.15 15.58
C ARG A 334 13.31 0.35 16.42
N GLU A 335 13.63 0.08 17.67
CA GLU A 335 12.73 -0.60 18.61
C GLU A 335 11.47 0.22 18.91
N THR A 336 11.58 1.54 19.08
CA THR A 336 10.43 2.44 19.29
C THR A 336 9.47 2.40 18.10
N LEU A 337 9.97 2.51 16.86
CA LEU A 337 9.11 2.41 15.67
C LEU A 337 8.46 1.02 15.56
N ARG A 338 9.21 -0.04 15.87
CA ARG A 338 8.67 -1.41 15.88
C ARG A 338 7.52 -1.57 16.87
N ARG A 339 7.58 -0.92 18.04
CA ARG A 339 6.49 -0.90 19.03
C ARG A 339 5.30 -0.09 18.54
N ARG A 340 5.54 1.09 17.98
CA ARG A 340 4.49 1.96 17.40
C ARG A 340 3.65 1.21 16.36
N ARG A 341 4.30 0.40 15.51
CA ARG A 341 3.59 -0.44 14.54
C ARG A 341 2.86 -1.61 15.19
N ALA A 342 3.48 -2.26 16.17
CA ALA A 342 2.86 -3.39 16.86
C ALA A 342 1.64 -3.03 17.71
N SER A 343 1.49 -1.76 18.11
CA SER A 343 0.34 -1.27 18.87
C SER A 343 -0.90 -0.97 18.02
N GLY A 344 -0.85 -1.10 16.69
CA GLY A 344 -2.02 -0.89 15.83
C GLY A 344 -2.47 0.56 15.71
N GLY A 345 -1.61 1.41 15.17
CA GLY A 345 -1.88 2.83 14.96
C GLY A 345 -2.98 3.13 13.92
N PRO A 346 -3.36 4.41 13.73
CA PRO A 346 -4.39 4.84 12.77
C PRO A 346 -4.16 4.33 11.35
N ALA A 347 -2.91 4.09 10.95
CA ALA A 347 -2.59 3.48 9.67
C ALA A 347 -3.17 2.08 9.52
N GLU A 348 -2.89 1.19 10.47
CA GLU A 348 -3.43 -0.17 10.47
C GLU A 348 -4.96 -0.15 10.54
N GLN A 349 -5.54 0.71 11.38
CA GLN A 349 -7.00 0.87 11.46
C GLN A 349 -7.63 1.35 10.15
N THR A 350 -6.96 2.28 9.45
CA THR A 350 -7.45 2.79 8.15
C THR A 350 -7.45 1.70 7.09
N PHE A 351 -6.35 0.95 6.96
CA PHE A 351 -6.27 -0.14 5.99
C PHE A 351 -7.18 -1.32 6.36
N ALA A 352 -7.32 -1.63 7.65
CA ALA A 352 -8.28 -2.62 8.13
C ALA A 352 -9.72 -2.23 7.75
N THR A 353 -10.07 -0.94 7.91
CA THR A 353 -11.42 -0.45 7.58
C THR A 353 -11.68 -0.39 6.08
N LEU A 354 -10.70 0.05 5.28
CA LEU A 354 -10.90 0.27 3.84
C LEU A 354 -10.78 -1.00 3.00
N VAL A 355 -9.86 -1.90 3.38
CA VAL A 355 -9.48 -3.07 2.57
C VAL A 355 -9.30 -4.32 3.41
N GLY A 356 -9.79 -4.36 4.66
CA GLY A 356 -9.66 -5.55 5.52
C GLY A 356 -8.20 -5.95 5.82
N LEU A 357 -7.24 -5.04 5.61
CA LEU A 357 -5.82 -5.35 5.75
C LEU A 357 -5.35 -5.14 7.19
N GLU A 358 -4.88 -6.23 7.79
CA GLU A 358 -4.25 -6.25 9.11
C GLU A 358 -2.73 -6.38 8.97
N LEU A 359 -2.00 -5.35 9.35
CA LEU A 359 -0.53 -5.37 9.28
C LEU A 359 0.04 -6.21 10.41
N ARG A 360 0.31 -7.49 10.14
CA ARG A 360 0.82 -8.43 11.17
C ARG A 360 2.27 -8.08 11.58
N PRO A 361 2.51 -7.61 12.82
CA PRO A 361 3.84 -7.19 13.25
C PRO A 361 4.87 -8.34 13.26
N ARG A 362 4.39 -9.59 13.35
CA ARG A 362 5.21 -10.80 13.27
C ARG A 362 5.88 -10.95 11.90
N ARG A 363 5.14 -10.71 10.82
CA ARG A 363 5.64 -10.84 9.44
C ARG A 363 6.75 -9.83 9.15
N MET A 364 6.61 -8.60 9.64
CA MET A 364 7.65 -7.56 9.49
C MET A 364 8.99 -7.98 10.14
N ARG A 365 8.94 -8.55 11.35
CA ARG A 365 10.15 -9.03 12.04
C ARG A 365 10.80 -10.19 11.31
N ALA A 366 9.98 -11.12 10.81
CA ALA A 366 10.45 -12.24 10.01
C ALA A 366 11.16 -11.76 8.73
N ALA A 367 10.58 -10.77 8.04
CA ALA A 367 11.21 -10.16 6.87
C ALA A 367 12.54 -9.48 7.20
N SER A 368 12.63 -8.67 8.28
CA SER A 368 13.92 -8.10 8.70
C SER A 368 14.96 -9.18 9.00
N ALA A 369 14.55 -10.29 9.63
CA ALA A 369 15.44 -11.40 9.93
C ALA A 369 15.93 -12.10 8.64
N LEU A 370 15.04 -12.33 7.67
CA LEU A 370 15.40 -12.88 6.36
C LEU A 370 16.39 -11.98 5.63
N TRP A 371 16.10 -10.68 5.51
CA TRP A 371 16.98 -9.74 4.81
C TRP A 371 18.35 -9.63 5.47
N LYS A 372 18.39 -9.64 6.80
CA LYS A 372 19.64 -9.66 7.55
C LYS A 372 20.42 -10.95 7.26
N LEU A 373 19.76 -12.10 7.31
CA LEU A 373 20.38 -13.40 7.04
C LEU A 373 20.97 -13.48 5.62
N VAL A 374 20.22 -13.02 4.62
CA VAL A 374 20.67 -12.99 3.22
C VAL A 374 21.87 -12.05 3.08
N GLY A 375 21.80 -10.84 3.66
CA GLY A 375 22.91 -9.89 3.65
C GLY A 375 24.16 -10.42 4.34
N ASP A 376 24.02 -11.02 5.53
CA ASP A 376 25.13 -11.56 6.32
C ASP A 376 25.81 -12.76 5.61
N ARG A 377 25.05 -13.59 4.88
CA ARG A 377 25.58 -14.79 4.19
C ARG A 377 26.11 -14.54 2.79
N HIS A 378 25.38 -13.76 2.01
CA HIS A 378 25.59 -13.63 0.56
C HIS A 378 26.02 -12.22 0.13
N GLY A 379 26.09 -11.28 1.07
CA GLY A 379 26.44 -9.90 0.82
C GLY A 379 25.27 -9.05 0.32
N MET A 380 25.47 -7.74 0.35
CA MET A 380 24.44 -6.75 0.01
C MET A 380 24.03 -6.79 -1.46
N GLN A 381 24.95 -7.11 -2.38
CA GLN A 381 24.66 -7.19 -3.82
C GLN A 381 23.60 -8.26 -4.10
N VAL A 382 23.78 -9.46 -3.55
CA VAL A 382 22.82 -10.56 -3.71
C VAL A 382 21.49 -10.20 -3.04
N ARG A 383 21.54 -9.64 -1.83
CA ARG A 383 20.36 -9.16 -1.11
C ARG A 383 19.52 -8.20 -1.96
N ASP A 384 20.15 -7.17 -2.51
CA ASP A 384 19.41 -6.11 -3.22
C ASP A 384 18.99 -6.54 -4.63
N ASN A 385 19.73 -7.45 -5.29
CA ASN A 385 19.35 -8.02 -6.60
C ASN A 385 18.08 -8.88 -6.55
N LEU A 386 17.64 -9.34 -5.37
CA LEU A 386 16.35 -10.02 -5.23
C LEU A 386 15.17 -9.13 -5.68
N TRP A 387 15.33 -7.80 -5.63
CA TRP A 387 14.32 -6.87 -6.11
C TRP A 387 14.24 -6.75 -7.64
N THR A 388 15.20 -7.30 -8.40
CA THR A 388 15.22 -7.14 -9.86
C THR A 388 14.01 -7.75 -10.55
N HIS A 389 13.42 -8.81 -9.98
CA HIS A 389 12.24 -9.47 -10.55
C HIS A 389 11.29 -9.98 -9.45
N PRO A 390 9.95 -9.86 -9.61
CA PRO A 390 8.99 -10.32 -8.60
C PRO A 390 9.12 -11.81 -8.26
N ASP A 391 9.54 -12.66 -9.19
CA ASP A 391 9.69 -14.11 -8.98
C ASP A 391 10.88 -14.49 -8.08
N LEU A 392 11.81 -13.55 -7.86
CA LEU A 392 12.95 -13.75 -6.94
C LEU A 392 12.58 -13.42 -5.50
N MET A 393 11.45 -12.75 -5.28
CA MET A 393 11.06 -12.30 -3.96
C MET A 393 10.75 -13.48 -3.03
N PRO A 394 11.15 -13.41 -1.75
CA PRO A 394 10.70 -14.39 -0.77
C PRO A 394 9.17 -14.43 -0.67
N THR A 395 8.65 -15.61 -0.41
CA THR A 395 7.24 -15.87 -0.18
C THR A 395 6.91 -15.82 1.31
N ALA A 396 5.63 -16.00 1.66
CA ALA A 396 5.22 -16.11 3.06
C ALA A 396 5.88 -17.32 3.76
N ASP A 397 6.05 -18.43 3.05
CA ASP A 397 6.69 -19.64 3.59
C ASP A 397 8.19 -19.39 3.85
N ASP A 398 8.86 -18.68 2.94
CA ASP A 398 10.26 -18.27 3.12
C ASP A 398 10.43 -17.33 4.34
N LEU A 399 9.41 -16.54 4.71
CA LEU A 399 9.44 -15.76 5.96
C LEU A 399 9.32 -16.65 7.21
N ASP A 400 8.63 -17.79 7.10
CA ASP A 400 8.48 -18.74 8.21
C ASP A 400 9.73 -19.63 8.36
N ASP A 401 10.44 -19.93 7.26
CA ASP A 401 11.78 -20.56 7.25
C ASP A 401 12.82 -19.76 6.42
N PRO A 402 13.40 -18.70 7.01
CA PRO A 402 14.38 -17.87 6.30
C PRO A 402 15.70 -18.59 6.01
N MET A 403 15.99 -19.66 6.75
CA MET A 403 17.23 -20.44 6.61
C MET A 403 17.20 -21.26 5.33
N GLU A 404 16.08 -21.95 5.08
CA GLU A 404 15.87 -22.70 3.84
C GLU A 404 15.98 -21.79 2.60
N PHE A 405 15.36 -20.61 2.64
CA PHE A 405 15.47 -19.63 1.56
C PHE A 405 16.92 -19.21 1.30
N ALA A 406 17.67 -18.89 2.37
CA ALA A 406 19.05 -18.47 2.24
C ALA A 406 19.97 -19.58 1.70
N GLU A 407 19.71 -20.85 2.02
CA GLU A 407 20.45 -21.99 1.47
C GLU A 407 20.14 -22.22 -0.01
N ARG A 408 18.85 -22.19 -0.38
CA ARG A 408 18.40 -22.28 -1.79
C ARG A 408 19.01 -21.19 -2.67
N LEU A 409 19.21 -19.99 -2.13
CA LEU A 409 19.84 -18.89 -2.83
C LEU A 409 21.34 -19.14 -3.12
N GLY A 410 22.03 -19.84 -2.22
CA GLY A 410 23.43 -20.22 -2.39
C GLY A 410 23.63 -21.32 -3.45
N ASP A 411 22.73 -22.30 -3.48
CA ASP A 411 22.81 -23.45 -4.41
C ASP A 411 22.44 -23.10 -5.85
N THR A 412 21.54 -22.14 -6.05
CA THR A 412 21.01 -21.85 -7.39
C THR A 412 22.00 -21.13 -8.31
N GLY A 413 23.16 -20.67 -7.83
CA GLY A 413 24.12 -19.88 -8.62
C GLY A 413 23.55 -18.60 -9.24
N ALA A 414 22.25 -18.34 -9.06
CA ALA A 414 21.42 -17.51 -9.91
C ALA A 414 21.66 -16.01 -9.71
N LEU A 415 22.36 -15.63 -8.63
CA LEU A 415 22.73 -14.25 -8.34
C LEU A 415 24.20 -14.09 -7.94
N SER A 416 24.98 -15.19 -7.95
CA SER A 416 26.43 -15.09 -7.73
C SER A 416 27.04 -14.60 -9.03
N GLY A 417 27.36 -13.30 -9.10
CA GLY A 417 28.01 -12.65 -10.25
C GLY A 417 29.45 -13.13 -10.51
N GLY A 418 29.68 -14.44 -10.53
CA GLY A 418 30.97 -15.09 -10.71
C GLY A 418 31.02 -16.12 -11.83
N VAL A 419 29.94 -16.34 -12.56
CA VAL A 419 29.96 -17.18 -13.78
C VAL A 419 29.40 -16.37 -14.92
N ASP A 420 30.29 -15.87 -15.78
CA ASP A 420 29.90 -15.30 -17.07
C ASP A 420 29.26 -16.43 -17.89
N PRO A 421 27.97 -16.34 -18.28
CA PRO A 421 27.31 -17.35 -19.10
C PRO A 421 28.06 -17.63 -20.41
N ILE A 422 28.81 -16.64 -20.91
CA ILE A 422 29.69 -16.78 -22.08
C ILE A 422 30.88 -17.68 -21.74
N GLU A 423 31.46 -17.57 -20.55
CA GLU A 423 32.58 -18.41 -20.12
C GLU A 423 32.14 -19.88 -19.92
N GLU A 424 30.90 -20.11 -19.48
CA GLU A 424 30.34 -21.46 -19.39
C GLU A 424 30.05 -22.06 -20.79
N LEU A 425 29.50 -21.27 -21.71
CA LEU A 425 29.33 -21.65 -23.11
C LEU A 425 30.67 -21.93 -23.79
N GLU A 426 31.71 -21.13 -23.54
CA GLU A 426 33.05 -21.34 -24.05
C GLU A 426 33.72 -22.59 -23.45
N ARG A 427 33.46 -22.88 -22.18
CA ARG A 427 33.94 -24.09 -21.50
C ARG A 427 33.28 -25.34 -22.07
N ALA A 428 31.97 -25.29 -22.30
CA ALA A 428 31.22 -26.35 -22.98
C ALA A 428 31.69 -26.54 -24.43
N ALA A 429 31.89 -25.44 -25.18
CA ALA A 429 32.39 -25.49 -26.56
C ALA A 429 33.82 -26.06 -26.65
N ARG A 430 34.71 -25.76 -25.68
CA ARG A 430 36.05 -26.37 -25.60
C ARG A 430 35.99 -27.86 -25.26
N ALA A 431 35.05 -28.28 -24.41
CA ALA A 431 34.85 -29.70 -24.10
C ALA A 431 34.35 -30.48 -25.33
N GLU A 432 33.44 -29.90 -26.13
CA GLU A 432 32.98 -30.50 -27.38
C GLU A 432 34.07 -30.54 -28.47
N GLN A 433 34.95 -29.53 -28.53
CA GLN A 433 36.07 -29.53 -29.48
C GLN A 433 37.17 -30.54 -29.10
N GLY A 434 37.41 -30.77 -27.80
CA GLY A 434 38.36 -31.79 -27.33
C GLY A 434 37.92 -33.23 -27.60
N ASP A 435 36.62 -33.52 -27.57
CA ASP A 435 36.08 -34.86 -27.90
C ASP A 435 36.09 -35.15 -29.42
N SER A 436 36.27 -34.10 -30.24
CA SER A 436 36.39 -34.24 -31.71
C SER A 436 37.79 -34.57 -32.20
N SER A 437 38.84 -34.36 -31.39
CA SER A 437 40.22 -34.72 -31.73
C SER A 437 40.56 -36.17 -31.39
N ASP A 438 39.94 -36.75 -30.36
CA ASP A 438 40.19 -38.15 -29.95
C ASP A 438 39.47 -39.18 -30.84
N ARG A 439 38.46 -38.76 -31.62
CA ARG A 439 37.75 -39.65 -32.56
C ARG A 439 38.39 -39.75 -33.95
N ARG A 440 39.49 -39.03 -34.22
CA ARG A 440 40.20 -39.07 -35.52
C ARG A 440 41.44 -39.98 -35.54
N ASP A 441 41.83 -40.58 -34.41
CA ASP A 441 43.03 -41.41 -34.32
C ASP A 441 42.74 -42.92 -34.13
N ALA A 442 41.48 -43.34 -34.33
CA ALA A 442 41.07 -44.75 -34.18
C ALA A 442 40.26 -45.25 -35.39
N GLY A 443 40.99 -45.70 -36.42
CA GLY A 443 40.49 -46.45 -37.58
C GLY A 443 40.99 -45.83 -38.88
N ASP A 444 41.69 -46.52 -39.79
CA ASP A 444 41.97 -47.94 -39.94
C ASP A 444 43.11 -48.05 -40.99
N ASP A 445 44.01 -49.00 -40.79
CA ASP A 445 45.12 -49.36 -41.68
C ASP A 445 44.59 -50.11 -42.91
N GLY A 446 45.08 -49.77 -44.12
CA GLY A 446 44.89 -50.64 -45.29
C GLY A 446 45.21 -50.02 -46.65
N ALA A 447 46.48 -50.05 -47.05
CA ALA A 447 46.92 -49.88 -48.45
C ALA A 447 46.72 -51.20 -49.26
N PRO A 448 47.04 -51.31 -50.58
CA PRO A 448 47.50 -50.31 -51.56
C PRO A 448 46.83 -50.42 -52.98
N ASP A 449 47.38 -49.65 -53.92
CA ASP A 449 47.37 -49.80 -55.40
C ASP A 449 46.07 -49.49 -56.17
N SER A 450 46.10 -48.49 -57.07
CA SER A 450 46.60 -48.63 -58.45
C SER A 450 46.28 -47.39 -59.29
N GLU A 451 47.05 -47.25 -60.37
CA GLU A 451 47.14 -46.17 -61.34
C GLU A 451 45.87 -45.90 -62.17
N ASP A 452 45.97 -44.84 -62.95
CA ASP A 452 45.28 -44.54 -64.22
C ASP A 452 43.96 -43.76 -64.20
N GLY A 453 43.92 -42.74 -65.07
CA GLY A 453 42.67 -42.31 -65.70
C GLY A 453 42.47 -40.81 -65.82
N GLU A 454 43.33 -40.18 -66.62
CA GLU A 454 43.12 -38.87 -67.23
C GLU A 454 41.81 -38.82 -68.07
N SER A 455 41.19 -37.64 -68.13
CA SER A 455 40.40 -37.08 -69.26
C SER A 455 38.87 -36.95 -69.17
N GLY A 456 38.40 -35.74 -69.51
CA GLY A 456 37.07 -35.46 -70.11
C GLY A 456 36.12 -34.71 -69.19
N ASP A 457 36.18 -33.39 -69.04
CA ASP A 457 35.81 -32.32 -69.98
C ASP A 457 34.32 -32.24 -70.39
N ASN A 458 33.77 -31.03 -70.14
CA ASN A 458 32.68 -30.31 -70.80
C ASN A 458 31.19 -30.69 -70.68
N GLY A 459 30.51 -29.97 -69.76
CA GLY A 459 29.43 -28.98 -70.02
C GLY A 459 28.03 -29.48 -70.44
N PRO A 460 27.02 -28.58 -70.61
CA PRO A 460 26.86 -27.20 -70.12
C PRO A 460 25.48 -26.95 -69.43
N ARG A 461 25.32 -25.74 -68.86
CA ARG A 461 24.05 -25.19 -68.32
C ARG A 461 23.03 -24.84 -69.43
N PRO A 462 21.72 -24.90 -69.13
CA PRO A 462 20.73 -23.89 -69.53
C PRO A 462 20.23 -23.14 -68.27
N GLY A 463 19.79 -21.88 -68.30
CA GLY A 463 19.11 -21.16 -69.36
C GLY A 463 17.62 -21.07 -69.01
N ASP A 464 17.19 -19.86 -68.67
CA ASP A 464 15.81 -19.33 -68.60
C ASP A 464 14.83 -19.88 -67.54
N ALA A 465 14.78 -19.18 -66.39
CA ALA A 465 13.62 -18.45 -65.84
C ALA A 465 13.90 -18.03 -64.38
#